data_AF-A0A8T3YNM7-F1
#
_entry.id   AF-A0A8T3YNM7-F1
#
_cell.length_a   1.000
_cell.length_b   1.000
_cell.length_c   1.000
_cell.angle_alpha   90.00
_cell.angle_beta   90.00
_cell.angle_gamma   90.00
#
_symmetry.space_group_name_H-M   'P 1'
#
loop_
_entity.id
_entity.type
_entity.pdbx_description
1 polymer ?
#
loop_
_entity_poly.entity_id
_entity_poly.type
_entity_poly.pdbx_seq_one_letter_code
_entity_poly.pdbx_strand_id
1 'polypeptide(L)'
;MKKHIGDVLPRTKTQRNKQIAIWGAAFLVALMVLSSLAVILDNYSQPDNALTYGNYTFVPIVNGWKTTINGRDITFNFAPDSLETVDVGGAPVIIGSSRVLWITYDPLAEYADVMGGIQYSDDHLLYDIKKIYVQRGLINNTIYPELPQIDCSNATNAEPVLALIQTNDTTQVGARTEGSCVTIIGAFGDDFYRYNERIIYQILGVMD
;
A
#
# COMPACT_ATOMS: atom_id res chain seq x y z
N MET A 1 -61.71 -37.83 -43.80
CA MET A 1 -60.70 -37.30 -42.87
C MET A 1 -60.42 -35.84 -43.23
N LYS A 2 -61.02 -34.88 -42.51
CA LYS A 2 -60.81 -33.43 -42.71
C LYS A 2 -59.66 -32.98 -41.82
N LYS A 3 -58.61 -32.45 -42.43
CA LYS A 3 -57.40 -31.92 -41.79
C LYS A 3 -57.72 -30.49 -41.32
N HIS A 4 -57.78 -30.26 -40.00
CA HIS A 4 -57.88 -28.93 -39.42
C HIS A 4 -56.54 -28.21 -39.60
N ILE A 5 -56.50 -27.25 -40.52
CA ILE A 5 -55.42 -26.27 -40.66
C ILE A 5 -55.71 -25.21 -39.60
N GLY A 6 -54.85 -25.13 -38.59
CA GLY A 6 -54.95 -24.11 -37.55
C GLY A 6 -54.54 -22.76 -38.11
N ASP A 7 -55.46 -21.80 -38.06
CA ASP A 7 -55.24 -20.41 -38.43
C ASP A 7 -54.16 -19.77 -37.54
N VAL A 8 -53.02 -19.45 -38.15
CA VAL A 8 -52.00 -18.60 -37.54
C VAL A 8 -52.47 -17.16 -37.67
N LEU A 9 -53.10 -16.62 -36.62
CA LEU A 9 -53.56 -15.24 -36.60
C LEU A 9 -52.38 -14.26 -36.74
N PRO A 10 -52.48 -13.24 -37.63
CA PRO A 10 -51.42 -12.27 -37.84
C PRO A 10 -51.26 -11.34 -36.62
N ARG A 11 -50.05 -11.30 -36.03
CA ARG A 11 -49.71 -10.36 -34.96
C ARG A 11 -49.96 -8.91 -35.41
N THR A 12 -50.81 -8.20 -34.67
CA THR A 12 -51.14 -6.80 -34.92
C THR A 12 -49.91 -5.90 -34.73
N LYS A 13 -49.72 -4.90 -35.61
CA LYS A 13 -48.56 -3.97 -35.64
C LYS A 13 -48.17 -3.41 -34.27
N THR A 14 -49.14 -3.18 -33.40
CA THR A 14 -48.97 -2.64 -32.04
C THR A 14 -48.21 -3.57 -31.10
N GLN A 15 -48.34 -4.91 -31.24
CA GLN A 15 -47.58 -5.87 -30.43
C GLN A 15 -46.10 -5.92 -30.82
N ARG A 16 -45.80 -5.70 -32.11
CA ARG A 16 -44.43 -5.73 -32.63
C ARG A 16 -43.59 -4.57 -32.06
N ASN A 17 -44.17 -3.39 -31.90
CA ASN A 17 -43.50 -2.23 -31.30
C ASN A 17 -43.22 -2.43 -29.80
N LYS A 18 -44.12 -3.10 -29.07
CA LYS A 18 -43.89 -3.44 -27.65
C LYS A 18 -42.73 -4.42 -27.47
N GLN A 19 -42.62 -5.43 -28.35
CA GLN A 19 -41.50 -6.37 -28.30
C GLN A 19 -40.16 -5.68 -28.59
N ILE A 20 -40.12 -4.77 -29.57
CA ILE A 20 -38.90 -4.00 -29.88
C ILE A 20 -38.48 -3.13 -28.69
N ALA A 21 -39.43 -2.47 -28.00
CA ALA A 21 -39.13 -1.66 -26.82
C ALA A 21 -38.56 -2.51 -25.65
N ILE A 22 -39.12 -3.70 -25.41
CA ILE A 22 -38.65 -4.61 -24.36
C ILE A 22 -37.23 -5.13 -24.67
N TRP A 23 -36.97 -5.56 -25.90
CA TRP A 23 -35.64 -6.03 -26.31
C TRP A 23 -34.60 -4.90 -26.30
N GLY A 24 -35.00 -3.69 -26.71
CA GLY A 24 -34.14 -2.51 -26.62
C GLY A 24 -33.75 -2.17 -25.18
N ALA A 25 -34.70 -2.20 -24.25
CA ALA A 25 -34.43 -1.98 -22.84
C ALA A 25 -33.52 -3.07 -22.23
N ALA A 26 -33.76 -4.35 -22.55
CA ALA A 26 -32.94 -5.45 -22.07
C ALA A 26 -31.49 -5.36 -22.57
N PHE A 27 -31.30 -4.99 -23.85
CA PHE A 27 -29.96 -4.77 -24.42
C PHE A 27 -29.22 -3.63 -23.73
N LEU A 28 -29.92 -2.53 -23.42
CA LEU A 28 -29.35 -1.37 -22.75
C LEU A 28 -28.91 -1.68 -21.32
N VAL A 29 -29.73 -2.44 -20.57
CA VAL A 29 -29.37 -2.94 -19.23
C VAL A 29 -28.16 -3.90 -19.31
N ALA A 30 -28.13 -4.81 -20.29
CA ALA A 30 -26.99 -5.70 -20.47
C ALA A 30 -25.69 -4.93 -20.74
N LEU A 31 -25.74 -3.85 -21.54
CA LEU A 31 -24.61 -2.96 -21.78
C LEU A 31 -24.10 -2.28 -20.50
N MET A 32 -25.01 -1.82 -19.64
CA MET A 32 -24.65 -1.22 -18.35
C MET A 32 -24.02 -2.22 -17.37
N VAL A 33 -24.39 -3.50 -17.44
CA VAL A 33 -23.80 -4.56 -16.61
C VAL A 33 -22.47 -5.05 -17.20
N LEU A 34 -22.36 -5.14 -18.52
CA LEU A 34 -21.12 -5.54 -19.20
C LEU A 34 -20.01 -4.49 -19.07
N SER A 35 -20.35 -3.20 -18.94
CA SER A 35 -19.36 -2.14 -18.75
C SER A 35 -18.66 -2.23 -17.40
N SER A 36 -19.34 -2.65 -16.33
CA SER A 36 -18.70 -2.86 -15.02
C SER A 36 -17.83 -4.13 -15.00
N LEU A 37 -18.19 -5.15 -15.77
CA LEU A 37 -17.37 -6.36 -15.97
C LEU A 37 -16.08 -6.07 -16.76
N ALA A 38 -16.10 -5.15 -17.71
CA ALA A 38 -14.91 -4.77 -18.48
C ALA A 38 -13.81 -4.18 -17.59
N VAL A 39 -14.17 -3.36 -16.59
CA VAL A 39 -13.21 -2.79 -15.61
C VAL A 39 -12.60 -3.88 -14.73
N ILE A 40 -13.34 -4.95 -14.43
CA ILE A 40 -12.83 -6.09 -13.67
C ILE A 40 -11.85 -6.92 -14.52
N LEU A 41 -12.14 -7.11 -15.81
CA LEU A 41 -11.29 -7.88 -16.72
C LEU A 41 -10.00 -7.15 -17.11
N ASP A 42 -10.01 -5.82 -17.21
CA ASP A 42 -8.82 -5.00 -17.49
C ASP A 42 -7.79 -5.08 -16.33
N ASN A 43 -8.25 -5.40 -15.12
CA ASN A 43 -7.36 -5.70 -13.99
C ASN A 43 -6.73 -7.12 -14.05
N TYR A 44 -7.19 -7.99 -14.96
CA TYR A 44 -6.68 -9.36 -15.11
C TYR A 44 -5.73 -9.56 -16.29
N SER A 45 -5.75 -8.68 -17.29
CA SER A 45 -4.61 -8.60 -18.23
C SER A 45 -3.43 -8.10 -17.43
N GLN A 46 -2.49 -9.00 -17.10
CA GLN A 46 -1.23 -8.62 -16.50
C GLN A 46 -0.67 -7.43 -17.29
N PRO A 47 -0.53 -6.24 -16.68
CA PRO A 47 0.11 -5.15 -17.38
C PRO A 47 1.48 -5.65 -17.82
N ASP A 48 1.87 -5.37 -19.06
CA ASP A 48 3.11 -5.87 -19.69
C ASP A 48 4.40 -5.56 -18.89
N ASN A 49 4.29 -4.83 -17.79
CA ASN A 49 5.36 -4.40 -16.89
C ASN A 49 5.20 -4.93 -15.44
N ALA A 50 4.42 -5.97 -15.19
CA ALA A 50 4.34 -6.57 -13.86
C ALA A 50 5.70 -7.17 -13.45
N LEU A 51 6.22 -6.79 -12.30
CA LEU A 51 7.45 -7.32 -11.72
C LEU A 51 7.10 -8.47 -10.77
N THR A 52 7.73 -9.64 -10.96
CA THR A 52 7.60 -10.75 -10.00
C THR A 52 8.83 -10.80 -9.13
N TYR A 53 8.63 -10.75 -7.80
CA TYR A 53 9.69 -10.83 -6.80
C TYR A 53 9.34 -11.91 -5.78
N GLY A 54 10.09 -13.02 -5.79
CA GLY A 54 9.75 -14.21 -5.00
C GLY A 54 8.35 -14.72 -5.35
N ASN A 55 7.46 -14.77 -4.34
CA ASN A 55 6.06 -15.21 -4.48
C ASN A 55 5.07 -14.05 -4.71
N TYR A 56 5.57 -12.83 -4.85
CA TYR A 56 4.75 -11.63 -4.95
C TYR A 56 4.82 -11.05 -6.36
N THR A 57 3.68 -10.58 -6.86
CA THR A 57 3.60 -9.83 -8.11
C THR A 57 3.31 -8.38 -7.80
N PHE A 58 4.15 -7.50 -8.34
CA PHE A 58 4.08 -6.06 -8.22
C PHE A 58 3.62 -5.47 -9.55
N VAL A 59 2.52 -4.72 -9.49
CA VAL A 59 1.92 -4.05 -10.62
C VAL A 59 2.27 -2.57 -10.54
N PRO A 60 2.92 -1.99 -11.56
CA PRO A 60 3.21 -0.56 -11.55
C PRO A 60 1.92 0.25 -11.60
N ILE A 61 1.85 1.28 -10.76
CA ILE A 61 0.78 2.28 -10.71
C ILE A 61 1.40 3.66 -10.94
N VAL A 62 0.56 4.70 -11.06
CA VAL A 62 1.02 6.07 -11.40
C VAL A 62 2.14 6.57 -10.49
N ASN A 63 2.07 6.24 -9.19
CA ASN A 63 3.02 6.71 -8.17
C ASN A 63 3.66 5.54 -7.38
N GLY A 64 4.08 4.48 -8.07
CA GLY A 64 4.83 3.39 -7.44
C GLY A 64 4.33 2.01 -7.86
N TRP A 65 4.23 1.11 -6.90
CA TRP A 65 3.97 -0.30 -7.11
C TRP A 65 2.87 -0.79 -6.18
N LYS A 66 1.97 -1.61 -6.71
CA LYS A 66 0.92 -2.27 -5.93
C LYS A 66 1.16 -3.77 -5.90
N THR A 67 1.05 -4.38 -4.73
CA THR A 67 1.07 -5.84 -4.58
C THR A 67 0.00 -6.30 -3.59
N THR A 68 -0.38 -7.57 -3.64
CA THR A 68 -1.35 -8.15 -2.72
C THR A 68 -0.63 -9.05 -1.72
N ILE A 69 -0.63 -8.68 -0.43
CA ILE A 69 -0.03 -9.47 0.66
C ILE A 69 -1.14 -9.82 1.65
N ASN A 70 -1.29 -11.11 1.97
CA ASN A 70 -2.35 -11.61 2.84
C ASN A 70 -3.77 -11.16 2.42
N GLY A 71 -4.01 -11.09 1.10
CA GLY A 71 -5.31 -10.68 0.53
C GLY A 71 -5.61 -9.18 0.63
N ARG A 72 -4.62 -8.34 0.97
CA ARG A 72 -4.74 -6.89 0.99
C ARG A 72 -3.82 -6.26 -0.04
N ASP A 73 -4.37 -5.29 -0.77
CA ASP A 73 -3.59 -4.47 -1.68
C ASP A 73 -2.77 -3.44 -0.88
N ILE A 74 -1.47 -3.43 -1.12
CA ILE A 74 -0.50 -2.53 -0.49
C ILE A 74 0.26 -1.82 -1.59
N THR A 75 0.48 -0.52 -1.40
CA THR A 75 1.24 0.32 -2.30
C THR A 75 2.60 0.67 -1.71
N PHE A 76 3.62 0.61 -2.54
CA PHE A 76 5.00 0.95 -2.23
C PHE A 76 5.49 1.98 -3.26
N ASN A 77 6.40 2.87 -2.86
CA ASN A 77 7.03 3.83 -3.76
C ASN A 77 8.10 3.15 -4.62
N PHE A 78 8.81 2.17 -4.06
CA PHE A 78 9.92 1.48 -4.71
C PHE A 78 9.62 0.00 -4.97
N ALA A 79 10.10 -0.50 -6.10
CA ALA A 79 10.09 -1.93 -6.37
C ALA A 79 11.11 -2.65 -5.47
N PRO A 80 10.83 -3.89 -5.04
CA PRO A 80 11.73 -4.62 -4.16
C PRO A 80 13.14 -4.85 -4.73
N ASP A 81 13.25 -5.08 -6.05
CA ASP A 81 14.54 -5.26 -6.74
C ASP A 81 15.44 -4.01 -6.66
N SER A 82 14.84 -2.81 -6.70
CA SER A 82 15.56 -1.54 -6.56
C SER A 82 16.11 -1.27 -5.16
N LEU A 83 15.67 -2.07 -4.16
CA LEU A 83 16.08 -1.94 -2.76
C LEU A 83 17.01 -3.07 -2.29
N GLU A 84 17.39 -4.02 -3.14
CA GLU A 84 18.23 -5.17 -2.75
C GLU A 84 19.59 -4.74 -2.17
N THR A 85 20.17 -3.65 -2.68
CA THR A 85 21.47 -3.14 -2.23
C THR A 85 21.36 -2.23 -1.01
N VAL A 86 20.15 -1.97 -0.50
CA VAL A 86 19.92 -1.11 0.66
C VAL A 86 20.08 -1.95 1.92
N ASP A 87 21.15 -1.66 2.68
CA ASP A 87 21.39 -2.32 3.97
C ASP A 87 20.58 -1.65 5.09
N VAL A 88 19.82 -2.46 5.81
CA VAL A 88 18.98 -2.05 6.94
C VAL A 88 19.38 -2.72 8.26
N GLY A 89 20.46 -3.50 8.25
CA GLY A 89 20.98 -4.19 9.42
C GLY A 89 19.93 -5.04 10.14
N GLY A 90 19.90 -4.96 11.47
CA GLY A 90 18.95 -5.72 12.31
C GLY A 90 17.55 -5.10 12.42
N ALA A 91 17.26 -4.01 11.71
CA ALA A 91 16.04 -3.24 11.92
C ALA A 91 14.76 -4.06 11.74
N PRO A 92 14.62 -4.94 10.72
CA PRO A 92 13.39 -5.69 10.53
C PRO A 92 13.12 -6.74 11.59
N VAL A 93 14.18 -7.28 12.21
CA VAL A 93 14.04 -8.20 13.36
C VAL A 93 13.60 -7.45 14.61
N ILE A 94 14.21 -6.28 14.89
CA ILE A 94 13.85 -5.44 16.05
C ILE A 94 12.39 -5.01 15.96
N ILE A 95 11.97 -4.48 14.80
CA ILE A 95 10.60 -3.98 14.61
C ILE A 95 9.61 -5.13 14.46
N GLY A 96 9.92 -6.13 13.63
CA GLY A 96 9.00 -7.24 13.33
C GLY A 96 8.70 -8.17 14.51
N SER A 97 9.47 -8.09 15.59
CA SER A 97 9.27 -8.87 16.81
C SER A 97 8.51 -8.12 17.92
N SER A 98 8.28 -6.82 17.78
CA SER A 98 7.58 -6.02 18.79
C SER A 98 6.06 -6.07 18.62
N ARG A 99 5.34 -5.60 19.63
CA ARG A 99 3.88 -5.35 19.55
C ARG A 99 3.54 -3.88 19.47
N VAL A 100 4.45 -3.03 19.93
CA VAL A 100 4.34 -1.58 19.92
C VAL A 100 5.60 -1.04 19.27
N LEU A 101 5.48 -0.03 18.43
CA LEU A 101 6.59 0.65 17.78
C LEU A 101 6.38 2.15 17.93
N TRP A 102 7.36 2.85 18.48
CA TRP A 102 7.40 4.30 18.36
C TRP A 102 8.03 4.68 17.03
N ILE A 103 7.38 5.54 16.24
CA ILE A 103 8.02 6.21 15.10
C ILE A 103 8.17 7.67 15.46
N THR A 104 9.37 8.22 15.33
CA THR A 104 9.69 9.57 15.80
C THR A 104 10.51 10.34 14.79
N TYR A 105 10.26 11.64 14.66
CA TYR A 105 11.03 12.54 13.80
C TYR A 105 11.07 13.95 14.40
N ASP A 106 11.94 14.81 13.87
CA ASP A 106 11.94 16.23 14.22
C ASP A 106 10.94 17.00 13.32
N PRO A 107 9.86 17.60 13.86
CA PRO A 107 8.89 18.34 13.07
C PRO A 107 9.46 19.63 12.44
N LEU A 108 10.65 20.05 12.84
CA LEU A 108 11.36 21.20 12.26
C LEU A 108 12.32 20.83 11.13
N ALA A 109 12.49 19.54 10.84
CA ALA A 109 13.31 19.08 9.73
C ALA A 109 12.72 19.53 8.38
N GLU A 110 13.57 19.71 7.37
CA GLU A 110 13.19 20.11 6.01
C GLU A 110 12.21 19.12 5.37
N TYR A 111 12.40 17.82 5.64
CA TYR A 111 11.56 16.72 5.13
C TYR A 111 10.60 16.18 6.19
N ALA A 112 10.16 17.01 7.13
CA ALA A 112 9.24 16.62 8.20
C ALA A 112 7.89 16.09 7.69
N ASP A 113 7.42 16.58 6.54
CA ASP A 113 6.20 16.11 5.87
C ASP A 113 6.33 14.67 5.36
N VAL A 114 7.49 14.34 4.76
CA VAL A 114 7.83 12.97 4.33
C VAL A 114 7.87 12.02 5.53
N MET A 115 8.57 12.42 6.59
CA MET A 115 8.71 11.60 7.80
C MET A 115 7.37 11.41 8.53
N GLY A 116 6.54 12.45 8.60
CA GLY A 116 5.17 12.34 9.10
C GLY A 116 4.27 11.47 8.22
N GLY A 117 4.46 11.51 6.90
CA GLY A 117 3.80 10.63 5.93
C GLY A 117 4.10 9.17 6.19
N ILE A 118 5.39 8.83 6.39
CA ILE A 118 5.85 7.48 6.77
C ILE A 118 5.22 7.03 8.09
N GLN A 119 5.28 7.87 9.13
CA GLN A 119 4.67 7.58 10.43
C GLN A 119 3.16 7.27 10.29
N TYR A 120 2.45 7.99 9.42
CA TYR A 120 1.03 7.76 9.17
C TYR A 120 0.76 6.50 8.34
N SER A 121 1.53 6.25 7.27
CA SER A 121 1.33 5.08 6.41
C SER A 121 1.61 3.78 7.15
N ASP A 122 2.66 3.76 7.96
CA ASP A 122 3.13 2.55 8.64
C ASP A 122 2.22 2.15 9.79
N ASP A 123 1.55 3.11 10.44
CA ASP A 123 0.53 2.88 11.47
C ASP A 123 -0.56 1.93 10.99
N HIS A 124 -1.14 2.22 9.83
CA HIS A 124 -2.16 1.37 9.23
C HIS A 124 -1.59 0.05 8.71
N LEU A 125 -0.47 0.11 8.00
CA LEU A 125 0.12 -1.05 7.32
C LEU A 125 0.57 -2.13 8.30
N LEU A 126 1.35 -1.74 9.32
CA LEU A 126 1.93 -2.67 10.29
C LEU A 126 0.85 -3.28 11.20
N TYR A 127 -0.15 -2.49 11.59
CA TYR A 127 -1.26 -3.01 12.38
C TYR A 127 -2.10 -4.02 11.59
N ASP A 128 -2.42 -3.72 10.34
CA ASP A 128 -3.29 -4.57 9.52
C ASP A 128 -2.69 -5.94 9.27
N ILE A 129 -1.38 -6.03 9.03
CA ILE A 129 -0.71 -7.26 8.62
C ILE A 129 -0.03 -7.97 9.78
N LYS A 130 0.68 -7.24 10.65
CA LYS A 130 1.50 -7.81 11.71
C LYS A 130 0.96 -7.57 13.12
N LYS A 131 -0.10 -6.78 13.27
CA LYS A 131 -0.69 -6.40 14.57
C LYS A 131 0.30 -5.67 15.47
N ILE A 132 1.21 -4.91 14.85
CA ILE A 132 2.12 -4.00 15.54
C ILE A 132 1.39 -2.65 15.65
N TYR A 133 1.27 -2.13 16.86
CA TYR A 133 0.67 -0.83 17.12
C TYR A 133 1.73 0.26 17.00
N VAL A 134 1.55 1.19 16.07
CA VAL A 134 2.45 2.34 15.94
C VAL A 134 1.99 3.45 16.88
N GLN A 135 2.92 3.94 17.69
CA GLN A 135 2.75 5.13 18.51
C GLN A 135 3.56 6.28 17.90
N ARG A 136 2.94 7.46 17.89
CA ARG A 136 3.49 8.66 17.25
C ARG A 136 4.21 9.49 18.31
N GLY A 137 5.50 9.70 18.12
CA GLY A 137 6.29 10.60 18.95
C GLY A 137 7.05 11.61 18.08
N LEU A 138 7.64 12.60 18.73
CA LEU A 138 8.51 13.59 18.09
C LEU A 138 9.85 13.62 18.83
N ILE A 139 10.95 13.86 18.11
CA ILE A 139 12.25 14.09 18.74
C ILE A 139 12.25 15.42 19.50
N ASN A 140 11.57 16.41 18.94
CA ASN A 140 11.33 17.71 19.56
C ASN A 140 9.85 18.07 19.44
N ASN A 141 9.12 18.10 20.55
CA ASN A 141 7.68 18.34 20.54
C ASN A 141 7.28 19.81 20.82
N THR A 142 8.23 20.75 20.77
CA THR A 142 7.98 22.16 21.13
C THR A 142 6.81 22.78 20.36
N ILE A 143 6.63 22.40 19.08
CA ILE A 143 5.57 22.91 18.20
C ILE A 143 4.24 22.17 18.41
N TYR A 144 4.30 20.91 18.85
CA TYR A 144 3.15 20.01 19.02
C TYR A 144 3.23 19.33 20.40
N PRO A 145 3.02 20.09 21.49
CA PRO A 145 3.24 19.61 22.86
C PRO A 145 2.27 18.48 23.28
N GLU A 146 1.18 18.28 22.55
CA GLU A 146 0.25 17.18 22.72
C GLU A 146 0.83 15.82 22.30
N LEU A 147 1.87 15.81 21.47
CA LEU A 147 2.60 14.61 21.09
C LEU A 147 3.77 14.37 22.06
N PRO A 148 4.01 13.12 22.47
CA PRO A 148 5.11 12.80 23.38
C PRO A 148 6.46 13.04 22.70
N GLN A 149 7.41 13.59 23.47
CA GLN A 149 8.80 13.66 23.05
C GLN A 149 9.48 12.31 23.31
N ILE A 150 9.86 11.61 22.24
CA ILE A 150 10.45 10.26 22.29
C ILE A 150 11.68 10.25 21.39
N ASP A 151 12.79 9.67 21.87
CA ASP A 151 14.01 9.44 21.13
C ASP A 151 14.58 8.03 21.39
N CYS A 152 15.76 7.72 20.82
CA CYS A 152 16.39 6.40 21.01
C CYS A 152 16.71 6.05 22.47
N SER A 153 16.85 7.04 23.38
CA SER A 153 17.09 6.77 24.79
C SER A 153 15.88 6.17 25.50
N ASN A 154 14.68 6.33 24.92
CA ASN A 154 13.44 5.73 25.40
C ASN A 154 13.21 4.30 24.88
N ALA A 155 14.04 3.83 23.93
CA ALA A 155 13.81 2.55 23.27
C ALA A 155 13.99 1.37 24.24
N THR A 156 13.03 0.44 24.22
CA THR A 156 13.09 -0.82 24.97
C THR A 156 12.80 -2.01 24.07
N ASN A 157 13.13 -3.23 24.52
CA ASN A 157 12.83 -4.43 23.73
C ASN A 157 11.31 -4.64 23.49
N ALA A 158 10.46 -4.14 24.38
CA ALA A 158 9.00 -4.24 24.24
C ALA A 158 8.43 -3.13 23.36
N GLU A 159 9.07 -1.95 23.39
CA GLU A 159 8.67 -0.73 22.69
C GLU A 159 9.90 -0.13 21.99
N PRO A 160 10.34 -0.72 20.86
CA PRO A 160 11.41 -0.16 20.06
C PRO A 160 11.03 1.21 19.48
N VAL A 161 12.06 1.97 19.11
CA VAL A 161 11.91 3.29 18.48
C VAL A 161 12.51 3.23 17.08
N LEU A 162 11.74 3.70 16.09
CA LEU A 162 12.20 4.03 14.74
C LEU A 162 12.34 5.55 14.64
N ALA A 163 13.57 6.03 14.74
CA ALA A 163 13.90 7.45 14.62
C ALA A 163 14.26 7.82 13.18
N LEU A 164 13.55 8.79 12.61
CA LEU A 164 13.83 9.37 11.30
C LEU A 164 14.60 10.67 11.51
N ILE A 165 15.85 10.72 11.06
CA ILE A 165 16.79 11.81 11.31
C ILE A 165 17.28 12.39 9.98
N GLN A 166 17.11 13.70 9.80
CA GLN A 166 17.71 14.40 8.66
C GLN A 166 19.19 14.71 8.91
N THR A 167 20.01 14.54 7.88
CA THR A 167 21.41 14.99 7.85
C THR A 167 21.69 15.81 6.60
N ASN A 168 22.66 16.71 6.66
CA ASN A 168 23.20 17.38 5.47
C ASN A 168 24.43 16.65 4.90
N ASP A 169 24.92 15.62 5.59
CA ASP A 169 26.09 14.84 5.22
C ASP A 169 25.66 13.51 4.58
N THR A 170 25.78 13.43 3.26
CA THR A 170 25.39 12.24 2.48
C THR A 170 26.19 10.99 2.84
N THR A 171 27.34 11.12 3.51
CA THR A 171 28.13 9.97 3.97
C THR A 171 27.52 9.27 5.18
N GLN A 172 26.57 9.92 5.86
CA GLN A 172 25.88 9.36 7.03
C GLN A 172 24.56 8.68 6.69
N VAL A 173 24.07 8.83 5.46
CA VAL A 173 22.81 8.25 4.97
C VAL A 173 22.86 6.74 5.13
N GLY A 174 21.81 6.18 5.73
CA GLY A 174 21.80 4.78 6.12
C GLY A 174 20.76 4.47 7.18
N ALA A 175 20.53 3.18 7.42
CA ALA A 175 19.86 2.71 8.61
C ALA A 175 20.88 2.19 9.62
N ARG A 176 20.68 2.51 10.90
CA ARG A 176 21.53 2.08 12.01
C ARG A 176 20.68 1.45 13.10
N THR A 177 21.28 0.52 13.83
CA THR A 177 20.62 -0.17 14.94
C THR A 177 21.49 -0.10 16.18
N GLU A 178 20.92 0.42 17.27
CA GLU A 178 21.58 0.55 18.56
C GLU A 178 20.63 0.01 19.64
N GLY A 179 20.84 -1.24 20.07
CA GLY A 179 19.94 -1.91 21.01
C GLY A 179 18.55 -2.11 20.39
N SER A 180 17.52 -1.51 21.00
CA SER A 180 16.13 -1.53 20.50
C SER A 180 15.76 -0.27 19.70
N CYS A 181 16.73 0.60 19.40
CA CYS A 181 16.51 1.74 18.50
C CYS A 181 16.97 1.42 17.08
N VAL A 182 16.12 1.74 16.12
CA VAL A 182 16.41 1.82 14.70
C VAL A 182 16.44 3.28 14.31
N THR A 183 17.49 3.72 13.62
CA THR A 183 17.61 5.09 13.12
C THR A 183 17.75 5.07 11.62
N ILE A 184 16.83 5.70 10.90
CA ILE A 184 16.98 6.00 9.47
C ILE A 184 17.51 7.41 9.36
N ILE A 185 18.71 7.55 8.80
CA ILE A 185 19.37 8.81 8.52
C ILE A 185 19.22 9.10 7.03
N GLY A 186 18.54 10.20 6.68
CA GLY A 186 18.29 10.60 5.30
C GLY A 186 18.81 12.00 5.01
N ALA A 187 19.36 12.22 3.81
CA ALA A 187 19.74 13.54 3.32
C ALA A 187 18.64 14.16 2.45
N PHE A 188 17.84 13.32 1.79
CA PHE A 188 16.71 13.69 0.95
C PHE A 188 15.44 12.93 1.36
N GLY A 189 14.27 13.44 0.97
CA GLY A 189 12.99 12.79 1.21
C GLY A 189 12.95 11.31 0.77
N ASP A 190 13.49 11.02 -0.42
CA ASP A 190 13.50 9.67 -0.99
C ASP A 190 14.32 8.67 -0.16
N ASP A 191 15.34 9.12 0.57
CA ASP A 191 16.14 8.22 1.41
C ASP A 191 15.26 7.58 2.48
N PHE A 192 14.40 8.37 3.14
CA PHE A 192 13.52 7.87 4.19
C PHE A 192 12.57 6.79 3.67
N TYR A 193 11.94 7.01 2.50
CA TYR A 193 11.09 6.00 1.89
C TYR A 193 11.86 4.74 1.50
N ARG A 194 13.06 4.86 0.92
CA ARG A 194 13.86 3.71 0.49
C ARG A 194 14.26 2.81 1.65
N TYR A 195 14.79 3.37 2.73
CA TYR A 195 15.17 2.58 3.90
C TYR A 195 13.95 2.04 4.64
N ASN A 196 12.88 2.85 4.76
CA ASN A 196 11.66 2.40 5.42
C ASN A 196 10.99 1.24 4.66
N GLU A 197 10.81 1.37 3.34
CA GLU A 197 10.19 0.30 2.55
C GLU A 197 11.04 -0.96 2.49
N ARG A 198 12.38 -0.84 2.48
CA ARG A 198 13.26 -2.02 2.61
C ARG A 198 13.03 -2.74 3.93
N ILE A 199 12.89 -2.01 5.03
CA ILE A 199 12.55 -2.56 6.35
C ILE A 199 11.17 -3.24 6.32
N ILE A 200 10.17 -2.55 5.79
CA ILE A 200 8.79 -3.06 5.69
C ILE A 200 8.75 -4.33 4.82
N TYR A 201 9.44 -4.38 3.68
CA TYR A 201 9.50 -5.58 2.85
C TYR A 201 10.05 -6.79 3.59
N GLN A 202 11.12 -6.62 4.39
CA GLN A 202 11.64 -7.70 5.23
C GLN A 202 10.65 -8.11 6.33
N ILE A 203 10.03 -7.14 7.02
CA ILE A 203 9.01 -7.43 8.03
C ILE A 203 7.86 -8.24 7.41
N LEU A 204 7.41 -7.87 6.21
CA LEU A 204 6.30 -8.52 5.50
C LEU A 204 6.68 -9.87 4.87
N GLY A 205 7.97 -10.22 4.82
CA GLY A 205 8.47 -11.46 4.22
C GLY A 205 8.51 -11.43 2.68
N VAL A 206 8.55 -10.23 2.10
CA VAL A 206 8.75 -10.04 0.65
C VAL A 206 10.21 -10.22 0.29
N MET A 207 11.10 -9.75 1.15
CA MET A 207 12.55 -9.85 0.99
C MET A 207 13.16 -10.47 2.25
N ASP A 208 14.35 -11.04 2.09
CA ASP A 208 15.22 -11.46 3.19
C ASP A 208 16.25 -10.37 3.53
#